data_AF-A0A4Q9LRP6-F1
#
_entry.id   AF-A0A4Q9LRP6-F1
#
_cell.length_a   1.000
_cell.length_b   1.000
_cell.length_c   1.000
_cell.angle_alpha   90.00
_cell.angle_beta   90.00
_cell.angle_gamma   90.00
#
_symmetry.space_group_name_H-M   'P 1'
#
loop_
_entity.id
_entity.type
_entity.pdbx_description
1 polymer ?
#
loop_
_entity_poly.entity_id
_entity_poly.type
_entity_poly.pdbx_seq_one_letter_code
_entity_poly.pdbx_strand_id
1 'polypeptide(L)'
;MYDLCKKYVIRKEIRDMTEKEWMKYKDALLKVYKEGLIEEITKIHVFVDDYAHNNDRFLPWHRMFLLYFESILQFISNDDSLCVPYWDWTLDAENPSDSIIFSEKYLGFNECLKLYFPSEHCLKRKEGIINPFYNKSKINKLLKIKKDYKEFREALEIVPHALVHAFVGGDDGDMSMMYSTNDPIFWHHHSFIDYIWHKKQKNDKNYNYNGKDNKGNKVSKEDILFPFNKRVKDILKLEDCCVKYKEYNHVKIQTYDDLNIYRLPESYIKRHKYSLNKVRKIENSLQEIKRQSRLKKIFIFLKKLFID
;
A
#
# COMPACT_ATOMS: atom_id res chain seq x y z
N MET A 1 3.03 29.58 -13.16
CA MET A 1 3.76 28.34 -12.90
C MET A 1 3.75 27.57 -14.21
N TYR A 2 4.89 27.35 -14.85
CA TYR A 2 4.94 26.64 -16.12
C TYR A 2 4.77 25.14 -15.84
N ASP A 3 3.84 24.49 -16.52
CA ASP A 3 3.70 23.03 -16.50
C ASP A 3 4.90 22.41 -17.22
N LEU A 4 5.78 21.74 -16.48
CA LEU A 4 7.01 21.13 -16.99
C LEU A 4 6.73 19.79 -17.71
N CYS A 5 5.50 19.26 -17.60
CA CYS A 5 5.16 17.94 -18.11
C CYS A 5 4.62 18.02 -19.54
N LYS A 6 5.34 17.43 -20.49
CA LYS A 6 4.86 17.28 -21.88
C LYS A 6 3.72 16.28 -21.99
N LYS A 7 3.69 15.27 -21.10
CA LYS A 7 2.69 14.21 -21.05
C LYS A 7 2.53 13.75 -19.61
N TYR A 8 1.29 13.51 -19.20
CA TYR A 8 0.98 12.92 -17.91
C TYR A 8 0.65 11.45 -18.06
N VAL A 9 1.13 10.65 -17.13
CA VAL A 9 0.67 9.28 -16.96
C VAL A 9 -0.43 9.23 -15.89
N ILE A 10 -1.48 8.45 -16.13
CA ILE A 10 -2.67 8.42 -15.26
C ILE A 10 -2.78 7.05 -14.59
N ARG A 11 -2.46 6.99 -13.30
CA ARG A 11 -2.71 5.81 -12.46
C ARG A 11 -4.21 5.70 -12.19
N LYS A 12 -4.82 4.62 -12.68
CA LYS A 12 -6.24 4.31 -12.49
C LYS A 12 -6.42 3.23 -11.43
N GLU A 13 -7.62 3.15 -10.88
CA GLU A 13 -8.01 1.96 -10.12
C GLU A 13 -8.10 0.78 -11.08
N ILE A 14 -7.69 -0.41 -10.64
CA ILE A 14 -7.65 -1.61 -11.51
C ILE A 14 -9.01 -1.89 -12.19
N ARG A 15 -10.15 -1.69 -11.51
CA ARG A 15 -11.51 -1.92 -12.05
C ARG A 15 -11.97 -0.88 -13.06
N ASP A 16 -11.28 0.26 -13.14
CA ASP A 16 -11.56 1.35 -14.08
C ASP A 16 -10.66 1.29 -15.32
N MET A 17 -9.74 0.31 -15.38
CA MET A 17 -8.96 0.03 -16.57
C MET A 17 -9.81 -0.72 -17.59
N THR A 18 -9.63 -0.38 -18.87
CA THR A 18 -10.11 -1.24 -19.94
C THR A 18 -9.31 -2.53 -19.97
N GLU A 19 -9.88 -3.61 -20.52
CA GLU A 19 -9.17 -4.87 -20.68
C GLU A 19 -7.87 -4.72 -21.48
N LYS A 20 -7.87 -3.86 -22.51
CA LYS A 20 -6.66 -3.56 -23.30
C LYS A 20 -5.57 -2.87 -22.48
N GLU A 21 -5.95 -1.93 -21.61
CA GLU A 21 -5.00 -1.25 -20.71
C GLU A 21 -4.43 -2.23 -19.69
N TRP A 22 -5.29 -3.07 -19.09
CA TRP A 22 -4.87 -4.08 -18.13
C TRP A 22 -3.90 -5.09 -18.75
N MET A 23 -4.22 -5.63 -19.94
CA MET A 23 -3.37 -6.59 -20.62
C MET A 23 -2.01 -5.99 -20.98
N LYS A 24 -1.96 -4.75 -21.51
CA LYS A 24 -0.69 -4.05 -21.76
C LYS A 24 0.19 -3.97 -20.51
N TYR A 25 -0.40 -3.58 -19.38
CA TYR A 25 0.31 -3.50 -18.11
C TYR A 25 0.76 -4.88 -17.62
N LYS A 26 -0.15 -5.88 -17.63
CA LYS A 26 0.13 -7.25 -17.18
C LYS A 26 1.21 -7.92 -18.02
N ASP A 27 1.21 -7.73 -19.33
CA ASP A 27 2.24 -8.26 -20.24
C ASP A 27 3.61 -7.66 -19.94
N ALA A 28 3.70 -6.34 -19.74
CA ALA A 28 4.93 -5.67 -19.34
C ALA A 28 5.40 -6.17 -17.96
N LEU A 29 4.49 -6.29 -16.99
CA LEU A 29 4.77 -6.81 -15.67
C LEU A 29 5.36 -8.22 -15.76
N LEU A 30 4.70 -9.15 -16.45
CA LEU A 30 5.19 -10.53 -16.61
C LEU A 30 6.54 -10.59 -17.34
N LYS A 31 6.83 -9.63 -18.22
CA LYS A 31 8.15 -9.49 -18.85
C LYS A 31 9.24 -9.13 -17.82
N VAL A 32 8.97 -8.28 -16.83
CA VAL A 32 9.89 -8.01 -15.71
C VAL A 32 10.29 -9.30 -14.99
N TYR A 33 9.30 -10.16 -14.69
CA TYR A 33 9.53 -11.46 -14.03
C TYR A 33 10.33 -12.39 -14.94
N LYS A 34 9.94 -12.51 -16.22
CA LYS A 34 10.60 -13.40 -17.18
C LYS A 34 12.08 -13.04 -17.41
N GLU A 35 12.43 -11.75 -17.36
CA GLU A 35 13.80 -11.26 -17.55
C GLU A 35 14.64 -11.28 -16.26
N GLY A 36 14.08 -11.71 -15.13
CA GLY A 36 14.80 -11.74 -13.85
C GLY A 36 15.05 -10.36 -13.24
N LEU A 37 14.33 -9.34 -13.72
CA LEU A 37 14.49 -7.96 -13.24
C LEU A 37 13.83 -7.78 -11.87
N ILE A 38 12.80 -8.57 -11.56
CA ILE A 38 12.08 -8.46 -10.29
C ILE A 38 13.00 -8.78 -9.11
N GLU A 39 13.93 -9.73 -9.26
CA GLU A 39 14.89 -10.11 -8.23
C GLU A 39 15.82 -8.95 -7.88
N GLU A 40 16.35 -8.24 -8.89
CA GLU A 40 17.22 -7.08 -8.68
C GLU A 40 16.46 -5.93 -8.00
N ILE A 41 15.21 -5.71 -8.39
CA ILE A 41 14.33 -4.71 -7.79
C ILE A 41 14.01 -5.09 -6.33
N THR A 42 13.75 -6.37 -6.06
CA THR A 42 13.49 -6.87 -4.71
C THR A 42 14.73 -6.76 -3.82
N LYS A 43 15.92 -7.04 -4.34
CA LYS A 43 17.18 -6.87 -3.60
C LYS A 43 17.38 -5.42 -3.14
N ILE A 44 17.00 -4.43 -3.96
CA ILE A 44 17.05 -3.01 -3.55
C ILE A 44 16.18 -2.81 -2.30
N HIS A 45 14.91 -3.23 -2.35
CA HIS A 45 13.97 -3.05 -1.25
C HIS A 45 14.44 -3.72 0.05
N VAL A 46 14.97 -4.96 -0.05
CA VAL A 46 15.54 -5.66 1.10
C VAL A 46 16.79 -4.96 1.64
N PHE A 47 17.69 -4.52 0.75
CA PHE A 47 18.94 -3.89 1.13
C PHE A 47 18.72 -2.57 1.89
N VAL A 48 17.70 -1.80 1.51
CA VAL A 48 17.42 -0.49 2.12
C VAL A 48 16.36 -0.52 3.21
N ASP A 49 16.03 -1.69 3.77
CA ASP A 49 14.95 -1.83 4.77
C ASP A 49 15.00 -0.76 5.87
N ASP A 50 16.13 -0.65 6.59
CA ASP A 50 16.30 0.36 7.66
C ASP A 50 16.22 1.80 7.15
N TYR A 51 16.58 2.05 5.89
CA TYR A 51 16.53 3.39 5.31
C TYR A 51 15.11 3.78 4.88
N ALA A 52 14.36 2.84 4.29
CA ALA A 52 13.04 3.07 3.70
C ALA A 52 11.88 2.87 4.68
N HIS A 53 12.06 2.10 5.77
CA HIS A 53 10.98 1.75 6.70
C HIS A 53 11.17 2.31 8.10
N ASN A 54 10.05 2.33 8.83
CA ASN A 54 9.91 2.76 10.22
C ASN A 54 10.24 4.23 10.48
N ASN A 55 10.44 5.02 9.42
CA ASN A 55 10.90 6.39 9.52
C ASN A 55 10.27 7.34 8.48
N ASP A 56 10.60 8.62 8.57
CA ASP A 56 9.95 9.66 7.78
C ASP A 56 10.32 9.69 6.29
N ARG A 57 11.19 8.79 5.81
CA ARG A 57 11.47 8.55 4.37
C ARG A 57 10.47 7.61 3.70
N PHE A 58 9.65 6.87 4.46
CA PHE A 58 8.76 5.83 3.93
C PHE A 58 7.96 6.26 2.69
N LEU A 59 7.15 7.32 2.79
CA LEU A 59 6.28 7.74 1.69
C LEU A 59 7.05 8.25 0.45
N PRO A 60 8.01 9.19 0.57
CA PRO A 60 8.77 9.63 -0.61
C PRO A 60 9.62 8.51 -1.20
N TRP A 61 10.21 7.63 -0.40
CA TRP A 61 11.00 6.52 -0.90
C TRP A 61 10.15 5.55 -1.74
N HIS A 62 8.99 5.12 -1.23
CA HIS A 62 8.10 4.22 -1.95
C HIS A 62 7.47 4.86 -3.18
N ARG A 63 7.18 6.18 -3.17
CA ARG A 63 6.78 6.90 -4.38
C ARG A 63 7.89 6.86 -5.44
N MET A 64 9.13 7.12 -5.06
CA MET A 64 10.25 7.04 -6.00
C MET A 64 10.45 5.61 -6.51
N PHE A 65 10.25 4.61 -5.65
CA PHE A 65 10.34 3.20 -6.04
C PHE A 65 9.26 2.79 -7.05
N LEU A 66 8.03 3.31 -6.92
CA LEU A 66 7.00 3.16 -7.95
C LEU A 66 7.42 3.82 -9.27
N LEU A 67 7.94 5.05 -9.24
CA LEU A 67 8.41 5.74 -10.46
C LEU A 67 9.57 5.00 -11.14
N TYR A 68 10.47 4.42 -10.34
CA TYR A 68 11.55 3.58 -10.83
C TYR A 68 11.02 2.31 -11.52
N PHE A 69 10.07 1.62 -10.88
CA PHE A 69 9.43 0.44 -11.45
C PHE A 69 8.66 0.76 -12.74
N GLU A 70 7.93 1.88 -12.77
CA GLU A 70 7.23 2.36 -13.97
C GLU A 70 8.20 2.66 -15.10
N SER A 71 9.36 3.24 -14.81
CA SER A 71 10.40 3.48 -15.83
C SER A 71 10.91 2.16 -16.44
N ILE A 72 11.03 1.11 -15.62
CA ILE A 72 11.39 -0.24 -16.11
C ILE A 72 10.28 -0.79 -17.00
N LEU A 73 9.01 -0.73 -16.55
CA LEU A 73 7.87 -1.18 -17.35
C LEU A 73 7.81 -0.48 -18.71
N GLN A 74 7.97 0.84 -18.74
CA GLN A 74 7.97 1.64 -19.96
C GLN A 74 9.13 1.27 -20.88
N PHE A 75 10.34 1.07 -20.33
CA PHE A 75 11.52 0.70 -21.09
C PHE A 75 11.38 -0.68 -21.75
N ILE A 76 11.03 -1.71 -20.98
CA ILE A 76 10.97 -3.10 -21.49
C ILE A 76 9.81 -3.31 -22.48
N SER A 77 8.76 -2.50 -22.38
CA SER A 77 7.58 -2.59 -23.26
C SER A 77 7.63 -1.62 -24.44
N ASN A 78 8.53 -0.64 -24.42
CA ASN A 78 8.55 0.49 -25.34
C ASN A 78 7.20 1.25 -25.38
N ASP A 79 6.55 1.40 -24.21
CA ASP A 79 5.29 2.12 -24.05
C ASP A 79 5.40 3.12 -22.87
N ASP A 80 5.62 4.39 -23.20
CA ASP A 80 5.76 5.51 -22.26
C ASP A 80 4.45 5.86 -21.51
N SER A 81 3.33 5.21 -21.85
CA SER A 81 2.05 5.41 -21.20
C SER A 81 1.79 4.46 -20.02
N LEU A 82 2.66 3.47 -19.81
CA LEU A 82 2.50 2.53 -18.70
C LEU A 82 2.76 3.19 -17.34
N CYS A 83 1.87 2.91 -16.40
CA CYS A 83 2.05 3.18 -14.98
C CYS A 83 1.47 2.04 -14.16
N VAL A 84 1.77 2.00 -12.88
CA VAL A 84 1.22 1.03 -11.94
C VAL A 84 -0.20 1.46 -11.55
N PRO A 85 -1.24 0.70 -11.93
CA PRO A 85 -2.58 0.97 -11.44
C PRO A 85 -2.67 0.72 -9.93
N TYR A 86 -3.58 1.40 -9.26
CA TYR A 86 -3.75 1.23 -7.82
C TYR A 86 -4.88 0.26 -7.52
N TRP A 87 -4.72 -0.53 -6.46
CA TRP A 87 -5.78 -1.37 -5.93
C TRP A 87 -6.41 -0.69 -4.72
N ASP A 88 -7.63 -0.17 -4.89
CA ASP A 88 -8.40 0.35 -3.74
C ASP A 88 -8.96 -0.81 -2.92
N TRP A 89 -8.10 -1.37 -2.07
CA TRP A 89 -8.45 -2.48 -1.18
C TRP A 89 -9.50 -2.11 -0.14
N THR A 90 -9.88 -0.82 0.00
CA THR A 90 -11.00 -0.42 0.86
C THR A 90 -12.35 -0.88 0.33
N LEU A 91 -12.45 -1.16 -0.97
CA LEU A 91 -13.64 -1.71 -1.62
C LEU A 91 -13.84 -3.20 -1.31
N ASP A 92 -12.75 -3.92 -1.05
CA ASP A 92 -12.73 -5.35 -0.73
C ASP A 92 -12.57 -5.61 0.77
N ALA A 93 -12.59 -4.56 1.59
CA ALA A 93 -12.11 -4.61 2.96
C ALA A 93 -12.78 -5.68 3.83
N GLU A 94 -14.06 -6.01 3.60
CA GLU A 94 -14.81 -7.01 4.37
C GLU A 94 -14.47 -8.45 4.00
N ASN A 95 -14.28 -8.73 2.71
CA ASN A 95 -13.84 -10.03 2.24
C ASN A 95 -12.76 -9.87 1.16
N PRO A 96 -11.50 -9.62 1.57
CA PRO A 96 -10.43 -9.43 0.62
C PRO A 96 -10.17 -10.65 -0.27
N SER A 97 -10.49 -11.85 0.22
CA SER A 97 -10.33 -13.11 -0.53
C SER A 97 -11.11 -13.13 -1.84
N ASP A 98 -12.26 -12.44 -1.89
CA ASP A 98 -13.12 -12.34 -3.08
C ASP A 98 -12.69 -11.20 -4.03
N SER A 99 -11.62 -10.47 -3.70
CA SER A 99 -11.15 -9.37 -4.53
C SER A 99 -10.75 -9.87 -5.92
N ILE A 100 -11.16 -9.13 -6.95
CA ILE A 100 -10.82 -9.43 -8.34
C ILE A 100 -9.31 -9.53 -8.56
N ILE A 101 -8.49 -8.87 -7.74
CA ILE A 101 -7.03 -8.88 -7.86
C ILE A 101 -6.45 -10.29 -7.72
N PHE A 102 -7.12 -11.17 -6.97
CA PHE A 102 -6.72 -12.56 -6.76
C PHE A 102 -7.29 -13.53 -7.82
N SER A 103 -8.08 -13.06 -8.78
CA SER A 103 -8.54 -13.89 -9.89
C SER A 103 -7.47 -14.01 -10.98
N GLU A 104 -7.53 -15.11 -11.75
CA GLU A 104 -6.59 -15.41 -12.85
C GLU A 104 -6.51 -14.30 -13.91
N LYS A 105 -7.63 -13.62 -14.17
CA LYS A 105 -7.67 -12.45 -15.07
C LYS A 105 -6.70 -11.36 -14.61
N TYR A 106 -6.54 -11.18 -13.30
CA TYR A 106 -5.68 -10.18 -12.71
C TYR A 106 -4.37 -10.77 -12.22
N LEU A 107 -4.15 -10.83 -10.91
CA LEU A 107 -2.89 -11.26 -10.29
C LEU A 107 -3.06 -12.55 -9.47
N GLY A 108 -4.15 -13.29 -9.70
CA GLY A 108 -4.26 -14.68 -9.33
C GLY A 108 -3.40 -15.52 -10.26
N PHE A 109 -2.59 -16.42 -9.70
CA PHE A 109 -1.78 -17.35 -10.47
C PHE A 109 -2.25 -18.76 -10.14
N ASN A 110 -2.74 -19.48 -11.16
CA ASN A 110 -3.09 -20.89 -11.04
C ASN A 110 -1.84 -21.79 -11.09
N GLU A 111 -0.82 -21.32 -11.81
CA GLU A 111 0.48 -21.97 -11.91
C GLU A 111 1.52 -21.23 -11.05
N CYS A 112 2.60 -21.93 -10.72
CA CYS A 112 3.72 -21.36 -9.97
C CYS A 112 4.35 -20.18 -10.72
N LEU A 113 4.19 -18.97 -10.18
CA LEU A 113 5.07 -17.85 -10.54
C LEU A 113 6.41 -18.08 -9.85
N LYS A 114 7.41 -18.54 -10.61
CA LYS A 114 8.74 -18.88 -10.10
C LYS A 114 9.55 -17.64 -9.78
N LEU A 115 10.18 -17.62 -8.61
CA LEU A 115 11.00 -16.54 -8.07
C LEU A 115 12.36 -17.10 -7.64
N TYR A 116 13.42 -16.32 -7.79
CA TYR A 116 14.80 -16.77 -7.49
C TYR A 116 15.44 -16.09 -6.27
N PHE A 117 14.80 -15.08 -5.70
CA PHE A 117 15.25 -14.38 -4.51
C PHE A 117 14.15 -14.39 -3.44
N PRO A 118 14.45 -14.62 -2.15
CA PRO A 118 15.79 -14.86 -1.56
C PRO A 118 16.36 -16.25 -1.84
N SER A 119 15.51 -17.18 -2.29
CA SER A 119 15.87 -18.51 -2.78
C SER A 119 14.89 -18.89 -3.88
N GLU A 120 15.14 -19.97 -4.61
CA GLU A 120 14.19 -20.49 -5.59
C GLU A 120 12.90 -20.98 -4.89
N HIS A 121 11.75 -20.41 -5.26
CA HIS A 121 10.43 -20.82 -4.76
C HIS A 121 9.32 -20.35 -5.69
N CYS A 122 8.10 -20.85 -5.49
CA CYS A 122 6.91 -20.27 -6.10
C CYS A 122 6.42 -19.10 -5.24
N LEU A 123 5.87 -18.06 -5.88
CA LEU A 123 5.17 -16.98 -5.18
C LEU A 123 4.22 -17.55 -4.14
N LYS A 124 4.40 -17.13 -2.89
CA LYS A 124 3.60 -17.61 -1.77
C LYS A 124 2.73 -16.49 -1.22
N ARG A 125 1.43 -16.77 -1.13
CA ARG A 125 0.44 -15.95 -0.41
C ARG A 125 -0.20 -16.78 0.69
N LYS A 126 -0.94 -16.13 1.58
CA LYS A 126 -1.73 -16.80 2.60
C LYS A 126 -2.72 -17.77 1.95
N GLU A 127 -2.73 -19.02 2.42
CA GLU A 127 -3.74 -19.99 2.05
C GLU A 127 -5.10 -19.68 2.72
N GLY A 128 -6.19 -19.88 1.99
CA GLY A 128 -7.54 -19.71 2.51
C GLY A 128 -7.96 -18.25 2.71
N ILE A 129 -8.67 -17.98 3.81
CA ILE A 129 -9.35 -16.70 4.04
C ILE A 129 -8.34 -15.60 4.41
N ILE A 130 -8.31 -14.53 3.62
CA ILE A 130 -7.57 -13.30 3.92
C ILE A 130 -8.38 -12.50 4.93
N ASN A 131 -7.71 -12.08 6.02
CA ASN A 131 -8.38 -11.30 7.05
C ASN A 131 -8.78 -9.91 6.51
N PRO A 132 -9.89 -9.35 6.98
CA PRO A 132 -10.39 -8.05 6.51
C PRO A 132 -9.42 -6.88 6.69
N PHE A 133 -9.49 -5.92 5.76
CA PHE A 133 -8.71 -4.69 5.79
C PHE A 133 -9.49 -3.51 6.40
N TYR A 134 -8.87 -2.34 6.39
CA TYR A 134 -9.53 -1.09 6.75
C TYR A 134 -10.42 -0.55 5.62
N ASN A 135 -11.72 -0.47 5.86
CA ASN A 135 -12.66 0.12 4.92
C ASN A 135 -12.44 1.64 4.68
N LYS A 136 -13.21 2.19 3.74
CA LYS A 136 -13.15 3.62 3.37
C LYS A 136 -13.43 4.55 4.56
N SER A 137 -14.29 4.15 5.50
CA SER A 137 -14.55 4.89 6.75
C SER A 137 -13.29 5.06 7.59
N LYS A 138 -12.53 3.98 7.82
CA LYS A 138 -11.27 3.99 8.57
C LYS A 138 -10.18 4.81 7.85
N ILE A 139 -10.07 4.72 6.52
CA ILE A 139 -9.14 5.56 5.74
C ILE A 139 -9.55 7.04 5.77
N ASN A 140 -10.85 7.35 5.70
CA ASN A 140 -11.33 8.73 5.84
C ASN A 140 -11.04 9.31 7.23
N LYS A 141 -11.09 8.48 8.29
CA LYS A 141 -10.66 8.89 9.64
C LYS A 141 -9.17 9.22 9.67
N LEU A 142 -8.32 8.38 9.06
CA LEU A 142 -6.88 8.63 8.91
C LEU A 142 -6.60 9.95 8.18
N LEU A 143 -7.27 10.22 7.06
CA LEU A 143 -7.09 11.45 6.28
C LEU A 143 -7.47 12.72 7.05
N LYS A 144 -8.44 12.62 7.97
CA LYS A 144 -8.93 13.75 8.80
C LYS A 144 -8.03 14.05 10.01
N ILE A 145 -7.00 13.24 10.27
CA ILE A 145 -6.05 13.50 11.35
C ILE A 145 -5.35 14.85 11.08
N LYS A 146 -5.65 15.86 11.90
CA LYS A 146 -4.98 17.19 11.92
C LYS A 146 -3.60 17.10 12.59
N LYS A 147 -2.75 16.23 12.07
CA LYS A 147 -1.40 16.01 12.58
C LYS A 147 -0.37 16.26 11.50
N ASP A 148 0.89 16.39 11.91
CA ASP A 148 1.98 16.65 11.00
C ASP A 148 2.30 15.42 10.13
N TYR A 149 3.24 15.58 9.19
CA TYR A 149 3.61 14.52 8.25
C TYR A 149 3.99 13.23 8.97
N LYS A 150 4.80 13.34 10.03
CA LYS A 150 5.33 12.19 10.76
C LYS A 150 4.20 11.33 11.31
N GLU A 151 3.24 11.93 11.99
CA GLU A 151 2.17 11.18 12.64
C GLU A 151 1.17 10.57 11.65
N PHE A 152 0.91 11.25 10.53
CA PHE A 152 0.11 10.67 9.44
C PHE A 152 0.84 9.48 8.79
N ARG A 153 2.11 9.67 8.40
CA ARG A 153 2.95 8.64 7.77
C ARG A 153 3.04 7.41 8.66
N GLU A 154 3.35 7.62 9.93
CA GLU A 154 3.47 6.57 10.93
C GLU A 154 2.17 5.78 11.08
N ALA A 155 1.02 6.46 11.14
CA ALA A 155 -0.27 5.79 11.23
C ALA A 155 -0.64 5.02 9.96
N LEU A 156 -0.28 5.52 8.77
CA LEU A 156 -0.51 4.86 7.48
C LEU A 156 0.38 3.62 7.32
N GLU A 157 1.67 3.74 7.65
CA GLU A 157 2.68 2.69 7.49
C GLU A 157 2.42 1.48 8.40
N ILE A 158 2.27 1.71 9.72
CA ILE A 158 2.31 0.60 10.69
C ILE A 158 0.96 -0.09 10.88
N VAL A 159 -0.14 0.43 10.31
CA VAL A 159 -1.47 -0.18 10.43
C VAL A 159 -2.09 -0.51 9.07
N PRO A 160 -2.72 0.41 8.31
CA PRO A 160 -3.41 0.03 7.07
C PRO A 160 -2.48 -0.56 6.02
N HIS A 161 -1.26 -0.04 5.83
CA HIS A 161 -0.25 -0.65 4.96
C HIS A 161 0.16 -2.03 5.49
N ALA A 162 0.60 -2.11 6.76
CA ALA A 162 1.06 -3.34 7.37
C ALA A 162 0.01 -4.47 7.39
N LEU A 163 -1.28 -4.15 7.53
CA LEU A 163 -2.37 -5.14 7.52
C LEU A 163 -2.48 -5.83 6.17
N VAL A 164 -2.33 -5.11 5.06
CA VAL A 164 -2.39 -5.72 3.72
C VAL A 164 -1.20 -6.66 3.54
N HIS A 165 0.01 -6.22 3.85
CA HIS A 165 1.20 -7.08 3.83
C HIS A 165 1.03 -8.33 4.70
N ALA A 166 0.62 -8.17 5.96
CA ALA A 166 0.47 -9.27 6.90
C ALA A 166 -0.62 -10.27 6.50
N PHE A 167 -1.75 -9.80 5.99
CA PHE A 167 -2.90 -10.68 5.73
C PHE A 167 -2.86 -11.31 4.34
N VAL A 168 -2.30 -10.63 3.33
CA VAL A 168 -2.07 -11.24 2.01
C VAL A 168 -0.93 -12.25 2.09
N GLY A 169 0.14 -11.95 2.83
CA GLY A 169 1.28 -12.87 2.98
C GLY A 169 1.09 -13.96 4.02
N GLY A 170 0.26 -13.75 5.05
CA GLY A 170 0.17 -14.68 6.18
C GLY A 170 1.49 -14.75 6.93
N ASP A 171 1.80 -15.91 7.52
CA ASP A 171 3.01 -16.06 8.33
C ASP A 171 4.29 -16.14 7.49
N ASP A 172 4.26 -16.69 6.28
CA ASP A 172 5.48 -16.97 5.51
C ASP A 172 5.38 -16.70 4.00
N GLY A 173 4.30 -16.07 3.53
CA GLY A 173 4.19 -15.62 2.14
C GLY A 173 4.95 -14.33 1.86
N ASP A 174 5.30 -14.12 0.60
CA ASP A 174 6.13 -13.02 0.12
C ASP A 174 5.64 -11.66 0.61
N MET A 175 4.33 -11.39 0.51
CA MET A 175 3.75 -10.11 0.96
C MET A 175 3.98 -9.81 2.44
N SER A 176 4.26 -10.79 3.31
CA SER A 176 4.55 -10.54 4.73
C SER A 176 6.04 -10.43 5.05
N MET A 177 6.89 -10.58 4.04
CA MET A 177 8.34 -10.59 4.14
C MET A 177 8.96 -9.33 3.53
N MET A 178 10.24 -9.08 3.82
CA MET A 178 10.91 -7.87 3.31
C MET A 178 11.21 -7.94 1.80
N TYR A 179 11.07 -9.12 1.21
CA TYR A 179 11.08 -9.35 -0.23
C TYR A 179 9.67 -9.30 -0.86
N SER A 180 8.70 -8.63 -0.20
CA SER A 180 7.31 -8.55 -0.66
C SER A 180 7.11 -7.99 -2.06
N THR A 181 8.07 -7.24 -2.60
CA THR A 181 8.12 -6.80 -4.00
C THR A 181 8.09 -7.93 -5.01
N ASN A 182 8.45 -9.15 -4.61
CA ASN A 182 8.27 -10.36 -5.41
C ASN A 182 6.80 -10.58 -5.79
N ASP A 183 5.86 -10.23 -4.92
CA ASP A 183 4.44 -10.33 -5.23
C ASP A 183 3.99 -9.14 -6.09
N PRO A 184 3.41 -9.37 -7.28
CA PRO A 184 2.82 -8.31 -8.10
C PRO A 184 1.87 -7.36 -7.36
N ILE A 185 1.17 -7.85 -6.32
CA ILE A 185 0.24 -7.05 -5.51
C ILE A 185 0.95 -5.93 -4.76
N PHE A 186 2.23 -6.07 -4.43
CA PHE A 186 3.04 -5.02 -3.79
C PHE A 186 2.89 -3.69 -4.52
N TRP A 187 3.08 -3.69 -5.84
CA TRP A 187 3.09 -2.48 -6.66
C TRP A 187 1.75 -1.76 -6.61
N HIS A 188 0.66 -2.52 -6.68
CA HIS A 188 -0.72 -2.01 -6.67
C HIS A 188 -1.13 -1.51 -5.28
N HIS A 189 -0.69 -2.22 -4.24
CA HIS A 189 -0.85 -1.82 -2.85
C HIS A 189 -0.13 -0.49 -2.58
N HIS A 190 1.14 -0.40 -2.93
CA HIS A 190 1.95 0.82 -2.73
C HIS A 190 1.49 1.98 -3.60
N SER A 191 0.97 1.73 -4.81
CA SER A 191 0.28 2.75 -5.63
C SER A 191 -0.95 3.30 -4.90
N PHE A 192 -1.70 2.47 -4.17
CA PHE A 192 -2.81 2.97 -3.35
C PHE A 192 -2.35 3.68 -2.06
N ILE A 193 -1.28 3.23 -1.41
CA ILE A 193 -0.67 3.97 -0.28
C ILE A 193 -0.22 5.37 -0.72
N ASP A 194 0.43 5.46 -1.87
CA ASP A 194 0.84 6.73 -2.48
C ASP A 194 -0.38 7.60 -2.85
N TYR A 195 -1.46 6.99 -3.35
CA TYR A 195 -2.71 7.69 -3.61
C TYR A 195 -3.35 8.26 -2.33
N ILE A 196 -3.35 7.52 -1.22
CA ILE A 196 -3.82 8.00 0.10
C ILE A 196 -2.96 9.19 0.55
N TRP A 197 -1.63 9.11 0.39
CA TRP A 197 -0.73 10.22 0.72
C TRP A 197 -1.01 11.45 -0.14
N HIS A 198 -1.19 11.28 -1.46
CA HIS A 198 -1.57 12.37 -2.36
C HIS A 198 -2.89 13.04 -1.94
N LYS A 199 -3.89 12.25 -1.53
CA LYS A 199 -5.15 12.79 -0.98
C LYS A 199 -4.91 13.63 0.27
N LYS A 200 -4.03 13.19 1.18
CA LYS A 200 -3.66 13.98 2.36
C LYS A 200 -2.98 15.29 1.98
N GLN A 201 -2.04 15.27 1.05
CA GLN A 201 -1.34 16.47 0.56
C GLN A 201 -2.31 17.48 -0.07
N LYS A 202 -3.32 17.02 -0.82
CA LYS A 202 -4.35 17.89 -1.40
C LYS A 202 -5.32 18.47 -0.36
N ASN A 203 -5.70 17.68 0.65
CA ASN A 203 -6.67 18.08 1.66
C ASN A 203 -6.10 19.03 2.73
N ASP A 204 -4.78 19.10 2.86
CA ASP A 204 -4.12 19.82 3.94
C ASP A 204 -2.98 20.69 3.40
N LYS A 205 -3.27 21.97 3.12
CA LYS A 205 -2.29 22.91 2.55
C LYS A 205 -1.08 23.18 3.47
N ASN A 206 -1.19 22.90 4.77
CA ASN A 206 -0.12 23.10 5.74
C ASN A 206 0.71 21.82 5.95
N TYR A 207 0.41 20.75 5.21
CA TYR A 207 1.07 19.47 5.32
C TYR A 207 2.49 19.54 4.77
N ASN A 208 3.46 19.54 5.69
CA ASN A 208 4.87 19.71 5.37
C ASN A 208 5.67 18.46 5.69
N TYR A 209 6.48 18.03 4.72
CA TYR A 209 7.46 16.98 4.91
C TYR A 209 8.45 17.35 6.02
N ASN A 210 8.45 16.57 7.10
CA ASN A 210 9.29 16.76 8.28
C ASN A 210 9.51 15.41 8.98
N GLY A 211 10.24 15.41 10.10
CA GLY A 211 10.43 14.23 10.93
C GLY A 211 11.88 13.79 11.02
N LYS A 212 12.11 12.50 11.26
CA LYS A 212 13.43 11.91 11.50
C LYS A 212 13.60 10.54 10.86
N ASP A 213 14.84 10.18 10.61
CA ASP A 213 15.23 8.82 10.25
C ASP A 213 15.41 7.91 11.48
N ASN A 214 15.70 6.62 11.26
CA ASN A 214 15.90 5.65 12.34
C ASN A 214 17.11 5.97 13.24
N LYS A 215 18.04 6.82 12.77
CA LYS A 215 19.19 7.32 13.55
C LYS A 215 18.87 8.60 14.32
N GLY A 216 17.66 9.14 14.18
CA GLY A 216 17.20 10.36 14.84
C GLY A 216 17.60 11.66 14.12
N ASN A 217 18.22 11.58 12.94
CA ASN A 217 18.56 12.74 12.13
C ASN A 217 17.31 13.31 11.49
N LYS A 218 17.20 14.64 11.39
CA LYS A 218 16.07 15.27 10.71
C LYS A 218 16.13 14.96 9.21
N VAL A 219 14.99 14.56 8.65
CA VAL A 219 14.86 14.41 7.19
C VAL A 219 14.65 15.78 6.54
N SER A 220 15.16 15.94 5.33
CA SER A 220 15.06 17.19 4.56
C SER A 220 14.46 16.97 3.18
N LYS A 221 13.81 17.99 2.64
CA LYS A 221 13.38 18.01 1.23
C LYS A 221 14.58 17.99 0.26
N GLU A 222 15.76 18.37 0.74
CA GLU A 222 17.01 18.33 -0.03
C GLU A 222 17.72 16.97 0.03
N ASP A 223 17.26 16.03 0.87
CA ASP A 223 17.85 14.69 0.96
C ASP A 223 17.73 13.97 -0.40
N ILE A 224 18.82 13.33 -0.81
CA ILE A 224 18.84 12.41 -1.96
C ILE A 224 18.29 11.06 -1.48
N LEU A 225 17.29 10.55 -2.19
CA LEU A 225 16.61 9.29 -1.86
C LEU A 225 17.43 8.09 -2.34
N PHE A 226 18.32 7.56 -1.51
CA PHE A 226 19.13 6.39 -1.86
C PHE A 226 18.25 5.16 -2.23
N PRO A 227 18.60 4.38 -3.27
CA PRO A 227 19.73 4.53 -4.19
C PRO A 227 19.43 5.42 -5.41
N PHE A 228 18.27 6.08 -5.42
CA PHE A 228 17.83 6.95 -6.50
C PHE A 228 18.55 8.30 -6.46
N ASN A 229 19.07 8.75 -7.59
CA ASN A 229 19.67 10.09 -7.71
C ASN A 229 18.59 11.18 -7.85
N LYS A 230 17.61 11.20 -6.93
CA LYS A 230 16.49 12.14 -6.90
C LYS A 230 16.33 12.72 -5.50
N ARG A 231 16.10 14.03 -5.41
CA ARG A 231 15.83 14.65 -4.11
C ARG A 231 14.38 14.46 -3.74
N VAL A 232 14.11 14.45 -2.43
CA VAL A 232 12.73 14.39 -1.92
C VAL A 232 11.86 15.48 -2.53
N LYS A 233 12.34 16.73 -2.61
CA LYS A 233 11.55 17.85 -3.16
C LYS A 233 11.09 17.63 -4.60
N ASP A 234 11.85 16.90 -5.40
CA ASP A 234 11.58 16.67 -6.82
C ASP A 234 10.42 15.68 -7.03
N ILE A 235 10.05 14.92 -5.99
CA ILE A 235 8.99 13.90 -6.05
C ILE A 235 7.89 14.10 -5.00
N LEU A 236 7.98 15.15 -4.17
CA LEU A 236 6.98 15.43 -3.14
C LEU A 236 5.60 15.71 -3.72
N LYS A 237 5.51 16.34 -4.90
CA LYS A 237 4.24 16.59 -5.60
C LYS A 237 4.18 15.71 -6.84
N LEU A 238 3.06 15.05 -7.07
CA LEU A 238 2.89 14.19 -8.24
C LEU A 238 2.93 14.97 -9.55
N GLU A 239 2.53 16.24 -9.51
CA GLU A 239 2.60 17.13 -10.66
C GLU A 239 4.04 17.32 -11.15
N ASP A 240 5.02 17.33 -10.25
CA ASP A 240 6.45 17.42 -10.57
C ASP A 240 7.00 16.10 -11.15
N CYS A 241 6.29 14.98 -10.91
CA CYS A 241 6.59 13.65 -11.46
C CYS A 241 5.87 13.36 -12.77
N CYS A 242 5.04 14.27 -13.29
CA CYS A 242 4.17 14.03 -14.43
C CYS A 242 3.20 12.84 -14.25
N VAL A 243 2.75 12.59 -13.02
CA VAL A 243 1.79 11.53 -12.67
C VAL A 243 0.50 12.14 -12.14
N LYS A 244 -0.63 11.55 -12.50
CA LYS A 244 -1.95 11.86 -11.91
C LYS A 244 -2.64 10.58 -11.49
N TYR A 245 -3.41 10.65 -10.41
CA TYR A 245 -4.39 9.61 -10.08
C TYR A 245 -5.74 10.01 -10.64
N LYS A 246 -6.43 9.07 -11.31
CA LYS A 246 -7.85 9.20 -11.61
C LYS A 246 -8.65 8.73 -10.40
N GLU A 247 -9.58 9.56 -9.92
CA GLU A 247 -10.44 9.15 -8.82
C GLU A 247 -11.47 8.11 -9.28
N TYR A 248 -11.63 7.06 -8.48
CA TYR A 248 -12.59 6.00 -8.72
C TYR A 248 -13.75 6.11 -7.73
N ASN A 249 -14.95 6.34 -8.27
CA ASN A 249 -16.18 6.43 -7.52
C ASN A 249 -17.01 5.18 -7.76
N HIS A 250 -17.01 4.28 -6.78
CA HIS A 250 -17.88 3.11 -6.78
C HIS A 250 -19.02 3.32 -5.79
N VAL A 251 -20.27 3.27 -6.27
CA VAL A 251 -21.46 3.28 -5.41
C VAL A 251 -21.79 1.81 -5.10
N LYS A 252 -21.23 1.28 -4.01
CA LYS A 252 -21.73 0.05 -3.39
C LYS A 252 -22.45 0.46 -2.12
N ILE A 253 -23.70 0.05 -1.93
CA ILE A 253 -24.34 0.09 -0.61
C ILE A 253 -23.64 -0.99 0.21
N GLN A 254 -22.52 -0.63 0.84
CA GLN A 254 -21.81 -1.50 1.76
C GLN A 254 -22.41 -1.28 3.16
N THR A 255 -23.12 -2.28 3.67
CA THR A 255 -23.49 -2.34 5.08
C THR A 255 -22.26 -2.75 5.87
N TYR A 256 -21.40 -1.79 6.21
CA TYR A 256 -20.22 -2.05 7.02
C TYR A 256 -20.63 -2.50 8.42
N ASP A 257 -20.29 -3.74 8.79
CA ASP A 257 -20.28 -4.12 10.19
C ASP A 257 -18.99 -3.59 10.83
N ASP A 258 -19.01 -2.32 11.23
CA ASP A 258 -17.89 -1.61 11.89
C ASP A 258 -17.50 -2.23 13.26
N LEU A 259 -18.10 -3.37 13.64
CA LEU A 259 -17.90 -4.06 14.91
C LEU A 259 -16.66 -4.96 14.94
N ASN A 260 -16.15 -5.41 13.79
CA ASN A 260 -15.01 -6.30 13.79
C ASN A 260 -13.68 -5.55 13.97
N ILE A 261 -12.96 -5.92 15.03
CA ILE A 261 -11.67 -5.38 15.39
C ILE A 261 -10.59 -6.25 14.75
N TYR A 262 -9.95 -5.75 13.69
CA TYR A 262 -8.85 -6.45 13.03
C TYR A 262 -7.53 -5.84 13.48
N ARG A 263 -6.63 -6.70 13.96
CA ARG A 263 -5.35 -6.30 14.53
C ARG A 263 -4.20 -6.91 13.76
N LEU A 264 -3.13 -6.15 13.65
CA LEU A 264 -1.89 -6.63 13.11
C LEU A 264 -1.37 -7.78 13.99
N PRO A 265 -1.01 -8.94 13.40
CA PRO A 265 -0.51 -10.08 14.16
C PRO A 265 0.76 -9.73 14.93
N GLU A 266 0.90 -10.23 16.15
CA GLU A 266 2.10 -9.93 16.97
C GLU A 266 3.37 -10.54 16.36
N SER A 267 3.25 -11.66 15.65
CA SER A 267 4.32 -12.25 14.85
C SER A 267 4.85 -11.26 13.82
N TYR A 268 3.95 -10.61 13.08
CA TYR A 268 4.29 -9.59 12.09
C TYR A 268 4.91 -8.34 12.75
N ILE A 269 4.31 -7.83 13.83
CA ILE A 269 4.82 -6.68 14.60
C ILE A 269 6.27 -6.93 15.04
N LYS A 270 6.54 -8.12 15.59
CA LYS A 270 7.88 -8.51 16.05
C LYS A 270 8.86 -8.62 14.89
N ARG A 271 8.47 -9.26 13.78
CA ARG A 271 9.32 -9.44 12.59
C ARG A 271 9.77 -8.11 11.97
N HIS A 272 8.83 -7.17 11.85
CA HIS A 272 9.06 -5.86 11.24
C HIS A 272 9.50 -4.77 12.23
N LYS A 273 9.85 -5.18 13.47
CA LYS A 273 10.39 -4.32 14.53
C LYS A 273 9.48 -3.15 14.90
N TYR A 274 8.17 -3.31 14.73
CA TYR A 274 7.20 -2.31 15.15
C TYR A 274 7.04 -2.32 16.67
N SER A 275 6.83 -1.15 17.26
CA SER A 275 6.47 -1.06 18.68
C SER A 275 5.03 -1.54 18.88
N LEU A 276 4.84 -2.64 19.60
CA LEU A 276 3.51 -3.21 19.90
C LEU A 276 2.58 -2.15 20.52
N ASN A 277 3.06 -1.42 21.54
CA ASN A 277 2.28 -0.37 22.21
C ASN A 277 1.81 0.72 21.24
N LYS A 278 2.68 1.10 20.31
CA LYS A 278 2.39 2.10 19.29
C LYS A 278 1.37 1.61 18.27
N VAL A 279 1.54 0.39 17.77
CA VAL A 279 0.57 -0.27 16.87
C VAL A 279 -0.80 -0.33 17.54
N ARG A 280 -0.90 -0.85 18.77
CA ARG A 280 -2.18 -0.93 19.49
C ARG A 280 -2.81 0.44 19.73
N LYS A 281 -2.01 1.48 20.01
CA LYS A 281 -2.51 2.85 20.16
C LYS A 281 -3.14 3.37 18.86
N ILE A 282 -2.50 3.14 17.71
CA ILE A 282 -3.02 3.59 16.42
C ILE A 282 -4.25 2.78 16.02
N GLU A 283 -4.22 1.45 16.16
CA GLU A 283 -5.39 0.58 15.93
C GLU A 283 -6.61 1.05 16.72
N ASN A 284 -6.47 1.25 18.03
CA ASN A 284 -7.55 1.70 18.89
C ASN A 284 -8.08 3.09 18.49
N SER A 285 -7.21 3.98 17.99
CA SER A 285 -7.61 5.32 17.55
C SER A 285 -8.41 5.31 16.24
N LEU A 286 -8.04 4.45 15.28
CA LEU A 286 -8.69 4.38 13.97
C LEU A 286 -9.98 3.56 13.99
N GLN A 287 -10.04 2.54 14.86
CA GLN A 287 -11.20 1.65 14.97
C GLN A 287 -12.28 2.17 15.94
N GLU A 288 -12.08 3.34 16.57
CA GLU A 288 -12.98 3.89 17.60
C GLU A 288 -13.42 2.84 18.64
N ILE A 289 -12.48 2.32 19.43
CA ILE A 289 -12.84 1.79 20.75
C ILE A 289 -13.15 2.99 21.67
N LYS A 290 -14.15 3.81 21.33
CA LYS A 290 -14.88 4.54 22.38
C LYS A 290 -15.41 3.45 23.29
N ARG A 291 -15.11 3.50 24.59
CA ARG A 291 -15.73 2.66 25.63
C ARG A 291 -17.16 2.39 25.19
N GLN A 292 -17.43 1.17 24.70
CA GLN A 292 -18.75 0.83 24.20
C GLN A 292 -19.74 1.20 25.31
N SER A 293 -20.70 2.06 25.03
CA SER A 293 -21.73 2.36 26.02
C SER A 293 -22.33 1.04 26.47
N ARG A 294 -22.69 0.93 27.75
CA ARG A 294 -23.28 -0.29 28.32
C ARG A 294 -24.46 -0.78 27.47
N LEU A 295 -25.20 0.14 26.87
CA LEU A 295 -26.27 -0.08 25.88
C LEU A 295 -25.80 -0.78 24.60
N LYS A 296 -24.66 -0.42 24.01
CA LYS A 296 -24.16 -1.06 22.79
C LYS A 296 -23.64 -2.49 23.07
N LYS A 297 -23.09 -2.74 24.27
CA LYS A 297 -22.75 -4.09 24.73
C LYS A 297 -23.99 -4.97 24.93
N ILE A 298 -25.04 -4.40 25.54
CA ILE A 298 -26.34 -5.08 25.69
C ILE A 298 -26.94 -5.39 24.32
N PHE A 299 -26.90 -4.45 23.38
CA PHE A 299 -27.41 -4.67 22.02
C PHE A 299 -26.66 -5.80 21.30
N ILE A 300 -25.34 -5.89 21.43
CA ILE A 300 -24.53 -6.98 20.87
C ILE A 300 -24.88 -8.33 21.52
N PHE A 301 -25.04 -8.35 22.84
CA PHE A 301 -25.46 -9.56 23.57
C PHE A 301 -26.84 -10.05 23.12
N LEU A 302 -27.80 -9.14 22.97
CA LEU A 302 -29.14 -9.47 22.49
C LEU A 302 -29.11 -9.93 21.02
N LYS A 303 -28.35 -9.28 20.15
CA LYS A 303 -28.24 -9.70 18.74
C LYS A 303 -27.69 -11.13 18.58
N LYS A 304 -26.79 -11.57 19.49
CA LYS A 304 -26.30 -12.96 19.55
C LYS A 304 -27.30 -13.97 20.13
N LEU A 305 -28.29 -13.51 20.91
CA LEU A 305 -29.31 -14.38 21.50
C LEU A 305 -30.51 -14.61 20.58
N PHE A 306 -30.73 -13.72 19.61
CA PHE A 306 -31.93 -13.69 18.76
C PHE A 306 -31.63 -13.88 17.27
N ILE A 307 -30.38 -14.17 16.91
CA ILE A 307 -29.97 -14.58 15.57
C ILE A 307 -29.15 -15.87 15.73
N ASP A 308 -29.86 -16.95 16.06
CA ASP A 308 -29.53 -18.33 15.69
C ASP A 308 -30.81 -18.93 15.08
#